data_AF-A0A423FVA7-F1
#
_entry.id   AF-A0A423FVA7-F1
#
_cell.length_a   1.000
_cell.length_b   1.000
_cell.length_c   1.000
_cell.angle_alpha   90.00
_cell.angle_beta   90.00
_cell.angle_gamma   90.00
#
_symmetry.space_group_name_H-M   'P 1'
#
loop_
_entity.id
_entity.type
_entity.pdbx_description
1 polymer ?
#
loop_
_entity_poly.entity_id
_entity_poly.type
_entity_poly.pdbx_seq_one_letter_code
_entity_poly.pdbx_strand_id
1 'polypeptide(L)'
;MQLGFDPLIHLDWKTPGAECLGLFQHYYPDIAVFTGAPFEALLDELSNEMPEVCFQALATALARHGYDLWNLDAGADDYRPVIVPTEQREAFARHWQGQAPFTPALIEPPPPAAIERAPTPSKRKKLNWLAEIHDYPAPTYVHDHNYHNGWAGITEQDDEQWLCFLIDYNPWPPTEQDMLEHRTDPVDGADLQLIDADTQHSLWRRQVERGAYSADDRYIYERREGEDVQPFGPAQTQWPAFEEPCVVVDGQVFERQRLYEPEHLTRIWRITADSSQVIFEHSDELSILPIGSRRLLFMQDHGTQCWIWHQDAPHEAVAAKPMPADGGKLRAATAYLGGDEILLFSESTRQNVEHSGYQETVLLAWRFNVVTGARTHALLDGFGSELRQDTSLLVTQPKQVITLRTFHGTLHVSRGHGDWWVWDYQTHTFGSHTLAWFWNQATHEVLKLSTRDIRRIKPHIRYLPAQDRYLAFETAFVARLPVFAQMVEAKGVDVLAFE
;
A
#
# COMPACT_ATOMS: atom_id res chain seq x y z
N MET A 1 -32.74 -26.88 -27.40
CA MET A 1 -31.91 -26.34 -26.30
C MET A 1 -30.85 -25.49 -26.98
N GLN A 2 -30.92 -24.15 -26.87
CA GLN A 2 -29.86 -23.28 -27.38
C GLN A 2 -28.58 -23.63 -26.62
N LEU A 3 -27.51 -23.99 -27.33
CA LEU A 3 -26.20 -24.20 -26.72
C LEU A 3 -25.68 -22.82 -26.29
N GLY A 4 -25.65 -22.55 -24.99
CA GLY A 4 -25.13 -21.31 -24.42
C GLY A 4 -23.60 -21.31 -24.48
N PHE A 5 -23.02 -21.14 -25.67
CA PHE A 5 -21.57 -21.09 -25.90
C PHE A 5 -20.99 -19.68 -25.85
N ASP A 6 -21.82 -18.68 -25.53
CA ASP A 6 -21.41 -17.29 -25.40
C ASP A 6 -20.47 -17.12 -24.20
N PRO A 7 -19.36 -16.36 -24.34
CA PRO A 7 -18.48 -16.08 -23.22
C PRO A 7 -19.19 -15.19 -22.20
N LEU A 8 -19.28 -15.68 -20.96
CA LEU A 8 -19.86 -14.94 -19.83
C LEU A 8 -18.82 -14.07 -19.10
N ILE A 9 -17.53 -14.39 -19.30
CA ILE A 9 -16.41 -13.77 -18.62
C ILE A 9 -15.55 -13.02 -19.64
N HIS A 10 -15.16 -11.80 -19.30
CA HIS A 10 -14.20 -10.98 -20.02
C HIS A 10 -13.20 -10.42 -19.03
N LEU A 11 -11.90 -10.59 -19.31
CA LEU A 11 -10.81 -10.31 -18.37
C LEU A 11 -9.69 -9.55 -19.07
N ASP A 12 -9.22 -8.47 -18.45
CA ASP A 12 -7.94 -7.85 -18.80
C ASP A 12 -6.79 -8.71 -18.27
N TRP A 13 -5.67 -8.77 -18.97
CA TRP A 13 -4.50 -9.56 -18.55
C TRP A 13 -3.91 -9.15 -17.20
N LYS A 14 -4.22 -7.95 -16.70
CA LYS A 14 -3.82 -7.44 -15.38
C LYS A 14 -4.76 -7.88 -14.25
N THR A 15 -5.83 -8.62 -14.56
CA THR A 15 -6.79 -9.06 -13.54
C THR A 15 -6.12 -10.07 -12.58
N PRO A 16 -6.09 -9.81 -11.26
CA PRO A 16 -5.49 -10.72 -10.29
C PRO A 16 -6.29 -12.02 -10.16
N GLY A 17 -5.58 -13.10 -9.87
CA GLY A 17 -6.17 -14.44 -9.81
C GLY A 17 -7.35 -14.59 -8.84
N ALA A 18 -7.38 -13.86 -7.72
CA ALA A 18 -8.53 -13.88 -6.81
C ALA A 18 -9.81 -13.36 -7.48
N GLU A 19 -9.72 -12.25 -8.21
CA GLU A 19 -10.85 -11.67 -8.96
C GLU A 19 -11.22 -12.56 -10.15
N CYS A 20 -10.22 -13.03 -10.90
CA CYS A 20 -10.40 -13.96 -12.02
C CYS A 20 -11.17 -15.23 -11.60
N LEU A 21 -10.72 -15.91 -10.54
CA LEU A 21 -11.36 -17.12 -10.02
C LEU A 21 -12.74 -16.82 -9.42
N GLY A 22 -12.92 -15.66 -8.78
CA GLY A 22 -14.22 -15.20 -8.27
C GLY A 22 -15.27 -15.05 -9.37
N LEU A 23 -14.87 -14.56 -10.56
CA LEU A 23 -15.78 -14.46 -11.71
C LEU A 23 -16.24 -15.84 -12.19
N PHE A 24 -15.37 -16.86 -12.20
CA PHE A 24 -15.81 -18.22 -12.53
C PHE A 24 -16.82 -18.77 -11.53
N GLN A 25 -16.63 -18.52 -10.24
CA GLN A 25 -17.61 -18.92 -9.22
C GLN A 25 -18.96 -18.22 -9.41
N HIS A 26 -18.93 -16.93 -9.78
CA HIS A 26 -20.14 -16.14 -10.03
C HIS A 26 -20.93 -16.62 -11.26
N TYR A 27 -20.26 -16.84 -12.39
CA TYR A 27 -20.91 -17.18 -13.67
C TYR A 27 -21.16 -18.69 -13.85
N TYR A 28 -20.46 -19.55 -13.13
CA TYR A 28 -20.62 -21.00 -13.17
C TYR A 28 -20.90 -21.61 -11.78
N PRO A 29 -21.92 -21.12 -11.03
CA PRO A 29 -22.14 -21.51 -9.64
C PRO A 29 -22.49 -22.99 -9.47
N ASP A 30 -23.01 -23.64 -10.51
CA ASP A 30 -23.43 -25.04 -10.49
C ASP A 30 -22.28 -26.04 -10.67
N ILE A 31 -21.07 -25.58 -11.02
CA ILE A 31 -19.90 -26.45 -11.19
C ILE A 31 -19.24 -26.66 -9.82
N ALA A 32 -19.26 -27.91 -9.35
CA ALA A 32 -18.77 -28.29 -8.02
C ALA A 32 -17.32 -27.88 -7.71
N VAL A 33 -16.48 -27.70 -8.74
CA VAL A 33 -15.09 -27.21 -8.62
C VAL A 33 -15.00 -25.85 -7.92
N PHE A 34 -16.02 -24.99 -8.03
CA PHE A 34 -16.04 -23.64 -7.46
C PHE A 34 -16.61 -23.57 -6.04
N THR A 35 -16.73 -24.71 -5.36
CA THR A 35 -17.32 -24.78 -4.02
C THR A 35 -16.44 -25.55 -3.03
N GLY A 36 -16.41 -25.08 -1.78
CA GLY A 36 -15.77 -25.77 -0.66
C GLY A 36 -14.25 -25.59 -0.57
N ALA A 37 -13.66 -26.31 0.39
CA ALA A 37 -12.25 -26.15 0.78
C ALA A 37 -11.20 -26.31 -0.34
N PRO A 38 -11.38 -27.19 -1.35
CA PRO A 38 -10.42 -27.28 -2.46
C PRO A 38 -10.35 -26.01 -3.31
N PHE A 39 -11.49 -25.36 -3.54
CA PHE A 39 -11.54 -24.10 -4.28
C PHE A 39 -10.95 -22.95 -3.47
N GLU A 40 -11.26 -22.90 -2.17
CA GLU A 40 -10.64 -21.94 -1.26
C GLU A 40 -9.11 -22.08 -1.22
N ALA A 41 -8.60 -23.31 -1.28
CA ALA A 41 -7.15 -23.55 -1.38
C ALA A 41 -6.56 -23.04 -2.71
N LEU A 42 -7.32 -23.16 -3.81
CA LEU A 42 -6.93 -22.65 -5.13
C LEU A 42 -6.92 -21.11 -5.16
N LEU A 43 -7.95 -20.46 -4.61
CA LEU A 43 -8.03 -19.01 -4.45
C LEU A 43 -6.85 -18.49 -3.62
N ASP A 44 -6.54 -19.18 -2.53
CA ASP A 44 -5.42 -18.89 -1.65
C ASP A 44 -4.05 -18.98 -2.32
N GLU A 45 -3.88 -19.96 -3.20
CA GLU A 45 -2.62 -20.23 -3.91
C GLU A 45 -2.41 -19.22 -5.04
N LEU A 46 -3.48 -18.86 -5.74
CA LEU A 46 -3.42 -18.13 -7.00
C LEU A 46 -3.88 -16.67 -6.88
N SER A 47 -4.14 -16.17 -5.67
CA SER A 47 -4.78 -14.86 -5.46
C SER A 47 -4.09 -13.70 -6.18
N ASN A 48 -2.76 -13.76 -6.27
CA ASN A 48 -1.92 -12.74 -6.88
C ASN A 48 -1.27 -13.20 -8.19
N GLU A 49 -1.69 -14.33 -8.75
CA GLU A 49 -1.12 -14.86 -9.99
C GLU A 49 -1.81 -14.26 -11.23
N MET A 50 -1.11 -14.36 -12.36
CA MET A 50 -1.65 -13.95 -13.66
C MET A 50 -2.81 -14.85 -14.10
N PRO A 51 -3.76 -14.35 -14.92
CA PRO A 51 -4.88 -15.14 -15.43
C PRO A 51 -4.48 -16.48 -16.05
N GLU A 52 -3.37 -16.56 -16.78
CA GLU A 52 -2.92 -17.77 -17.47
C GLU A 52 -2.47 -18.87 -16.51
N VAL A 53 -1.77 -18.50 -15.44
CA VAL A 53 -1.42 -19.42 -14.36
C VAL A 53 -2.70 -19.94 -13.70
N CYS A 54 -3.69 -19.05 -13.51
CA CYS A 54 -4.99 -19.41 -12.98
C CYS A 54 -5.73 -20.39 -13.89
N PHE A 55 -5.74 -20.14 -15.20
CA PHE A 55 -6.40 -21.00 -16.17
C PHE A 55 -5.76 -22.38 -16.26
N GLN A 56 -4.43 -22.49 -16.22
CA GLN A 56 -3.74 -23.78 -16.24
C GLN A 56 -4.07 -24.64 -15.01
N ALA A 57 -4.07 -24.03 -13.83
CA ALA A 57 -4.46 -24.70 -12.59
C ALA A 57 -5.95 -25.09 -12.60
N LEU A 58 -6.81 -24.18 -13.06
CA LEU A 58 -8.25 -24.40 -13.15
C LEU A 58 -8.61 -25.48 -14.18
N ALA A 59 -7.96 -25.53 -15.35
CA ALA A 59 -8.15 -26.58 -16.34
C ALA A 59 -7.87 -27.97 -15.76
N THR A 60 -6.83 -28.08 -14.91
CA THR A 60 -6.52 -29.33 -14.19
C THR A 60 -7.61 -29.73 -13.21
N ALA A 61 -8.20 -28.76 -12.50
CA ALA A 61 -9.30 -29.00 -11.58
C ALA A 61 -10.59 -29.40 -12.34
N LEU A 62 -10.96 -28.66 -13.39
CA LEU A 62 -12.14 -28.87 -14.21
C LEU A 62 -12.14 -30.23 -14.94
N ALA A 63 -10.98 -30.64 -15.46
CA ALA A 63 -10.85 -31.92 -16.17
C ALA A 63 -11.25 -33.12 -15.30
N ARG A 64 -11.01 -33.07 -13.98
CA ARG A 64 -11.41 -34.12 -13.03
C ARG A 64 -12.93 -34.23 -12.86
N HIS A 65 -13.66 -33.20 -13.25
CA HIS A 65 -15.12 -33.10 -13.17
C HIS A 65 -15.79 -33.17 -14.54
N GLY A 66 -15.06 -33.50 -15.61
CA GLY A 66 -15.62 -33.66 -16.96
C GLY A 66 -15.88 -32.35 -17.69
N TYR A 67 -15.13 -31.30 -17.37
CA TYR A 67 -15.19 -30.01 -18.04
C TYR A 67 -13.86 -29.64 -18.66
N ASP A 68 -13.93 -28.96 -19.81
CA ASP A 68 -12.81 -28.33 -20.49
C ASP A 68 -12.85 -26.81 -20.26
N LEU A 69 -11.67 -26.20 -20.15
CA LEU A 69 -11.52 -24.75 -20.16
C LEU A 69 -10.98 -24.31 -21.53
N TRP A 70 -11.72 -23.44 -22.20
CA TRP A 70 -11.34 -22.82 -23.46
C TRP A 70 -11.08 -21.33 -23.24
N ASN A 71 -10.21 -20.73 -24.02
CA ASN A 71 -10.11 -19.28 -24.17
C ASN A 71 -10.51 -18.90 -25.60
N LEU A 72 -11.48 -18.00 -25.75
CA LEU A 72 -11.84 -17.38 -27.02
C LEU A 72 -10.97 -16.13 -27.21
N ASP A 73 -9.74 -16.35 -27.67
CA ASP A 73 -8.77 -15.27 -27.86
C ASP A 73 -9.30 -14.26 -28.90
N ALA A 74 -9.37 -12.99 -28.51
CA ALA A 74 -9.79 -11.87 -29.35
C ALA A 74 -8.66 -10.84 -29.57
N GLY A 75 -7.47 -11.10 -29.03
CA GLY A 75 -6.33 -10.18 -28.96
C GLY A 75 -5.49 -10.43 -27.70
N ALA A 76 -4.18 -10.21 -27.78
CA ALA A 76 -3.19 -10.62 -26.77
C ALA A 76 -3.33 -9.99 -25.37
N ASP A 77 -4.23 -9.02 -25.19
CA ASP A 77 -4.43 -8.27 -23.94
C ASP A 77 -5.75 -8.64 -23.22
N ASP A 78 -6.65 -9.42 -23.85
CA ASP A 78 -7.99 -9.76 -23.32
C ASP A 78 -8.26 -11.28 -23.33
N TYR A 79 -8.72 -11.83 -22.21
CA TYR A 79 -9.16 -13.22 -22.10
C TYR A 79 -10.68 -13.35 -22.07
N ARG A 80 -11.19 -14.38 -22.76
CA ARG A 80 -12.61 -14.76 -22.77
C ARG A 80 -12.73 -16.25 -22.49
N PRO A 81 -12.53 -16.66 -21.23
CA PRO A 81 -12.58 -18.06 -20.88
C PRO A 81 -14.02 -18.61 -20.92
N VAL A 82 -14.17 -19.84 -21.38
CA VAL A 82 -15.45 -20.55 -21.43
C VAL A 82 -15.27 -21.97 -20.91
N ILE A 83 -16.12 -22.38 -19.97
CA ILE A 83 -16.16 -23.74 -19.45
C ILE A 83 -17.19 -24.55 -20.23
N VAL A 84 -16.77 -25.68 -20.79
CA VAL A 84 -17.60 -26.53 -21.65
C VAL A 84 -17.55 -27.96 -21.13
N PRO A 85 -18.69 -28.68 -21.00
CA PRO A 85 -18.65 -30.12 -20.71
C PRO A 85 -17.83 -30.85 -21.77
N THR A 86 -16.96 -31.77 -21.38
CA THR A 86 -16.03 -32.45 -22.31
C THR A 86 -16.79 -33.18 -23.44
N GLU A 87 -18.01 -33.65 -23.19
CA GLU A 87 -18.88 -34.26 -24.22
C GLU A 87 -19.33 -33.29 -25.34
N GLN A 88 -19.31 -31.98 -25.08
CA GLN A 88 -19.69 -30.92 -26.03
C GLN A 88 -18.49 -30.29 -26.74
N ARG A 89 -17.26 -30.76 -26.45
CA ARG A 89 -16.00 -30.23 -26.99
C ARG A 89 -16.04 -30.00 -28.50
N GLU A 90 -16.44 -31.02 -29.26
CA GLU A 90 -16.47 -30.92 -30.72
C GLU A 90 -17.54 -29.96 -31.23
N ALA A 91 -18.68 -29.87 -30.54
CA ALA A 91 -19.76 -28.96 -30.91
C ALA A 91 -19.35 -27.50 -30.66
N PHE A 92 -18.67 -27.23 -29.55
CA PHE A 92 -18.12 -25.91 -29.22
C PHE A 92 -17.05 -25.47 -30.23
N ALA A 93 -16.06 -26.34 -30.51
CA ALA A 93 -15.01 -26.04 -31.47
C ALA A 93 -15.58 -25.74 -32.88
N ARG A 94 -16.58 -26.52 -33.32
CA ARG A 94 -17.27 -26.28 -34.61
C ARG A 94 -18.09 -25.00 -34.62
N HIS A 95 -18.71 -24.62 -33.49
CA HIS A 95 -19.48 -23.39 -33.39
C HIS A 95 -18.59 -22.17 -33.63
N TRP A 96 -17.44 -22.09 -32.96
CA TRP A 96 -16.54 -20.94 -33.03
C TRP A 96 -15.58 -20.95 -34.23
N GLN A 97 -15.50 -22.06 -34.97
CA GLN A 97 -14.67 -22.14 -36.17
C GLN A 97 -15.11 -21.13 -37.24
N GLY A 98 -14.27 -20.13 -37.50
CA GLY A 98 -14.51 -19.11 -38.52
C GLY A 98 -15.36 -17.91 -38.06
N GLN A 99 -15.71 -17.82 -36.77
CA GLN A 99 -16.40 -16.68 -36.19
C GLN A 99 -15.40 -15.60 -35.74
N ALA A 100 -14.91 -14.80 -36.69
CA ALA A 100 -14.07 -13.63 -36.38
C ALA A 100 -14.82 -12.63 -35.49
N PRO A 101 -14.16 -12.00 -34.49
CA PRO A 101 -12.71 -11.98 -34.26
C PRO A 101 -12.17 -13.11 -33.36
N PHE A 102 -12.98 -14.09 -32.96
CA PHE A 102 -12.58 -15.07 -31.93
C PHE A 102 -11.79 -16.25 -32.49
N THR A 103 -10.78 -16.66 -31.73
CA THR A 103 -10.00 -17.89 -31.99
C THR A 103 -10.10 -18.82 -30.78
N PRO A 104 -10.86 -19.93 -30.86
CA PRO A 104 -11.00 -20.85 -29.74
C PRO A 104 -9.71 -21.64 -29.51
N ALA A 105 -9.13 -21.53 -28.31
CA ALA A 105 -7.98 -22.29 -27.86
C ALA A 105 -8.33 -23.12 -26.62
N LEU A 106 -8.14 -24.44 -26.69
CA LEU A 106 -8.28 -25.31 -25.52
C LEU A 106 -7.07 -25.12 -24.60
N ILE A 107 -7.31 -24.88 -23.32
CA ILE A 107 -6.25 -24.79 -22.31
C ILE A 107 -5.98 -26.20 -21.80
N GLU A 108 -4.89 -26.80 -22.28
CA GLU A 108 -4.52 -28.15 -21.88
C GLU A 108 -3.94 -28.14 -20.45
N PRO A 109 -4.38 -29.06 -19.58
CA PRO A 109 -3.74 -29.24 -18.29
C PRO A 109 -2.27 -29.66 -18.51
N PRO A 110 -1.31 -29.07 -17.78
CA PRO A 110 0.08 -29.43 -17.95
C PRO A 110 0.29 -30.93 -17.72
N PRO A 111 1.23 -31.58 -18.44
CA PRO A 111 1.60 -32.96 -18.17
C PRO A 111 2.03 -33.07 -16.70
N PRO A 112 1.70 -34.16 -15.99
CA PRO A 112 2.01 -34.29 -14.57
C PRO A 112 3.51 -34.17 -14.37
N ALA A 113 3.94 -33.02 -13.85
CA ALA A 113 5.32 -32.83 -13.45
C ALA A 113 5.63 -33.83 -12.33
N ALA A 114 6.81 -34.46 -12.39
CA ALA A 114 7.36 -35.16 -11.25
C ALA A 114 7.67 -34.11 -10.17
N ILE A 115 6.65 -33.77 -9.37
CA ILE A 115 6.83 -32.94 -8.19
C ILE A 115 7.63 -33.81 -7.23
N GLU A 116 8.94 -33.55 -7.12
CA GLU A 116 9.67 -33.92 -5.92
C GLU A 116 8.93 -33.26 -4.76
N ARG A 117 8.14 -34.08 -4.03
CA ARG A 117 7.51 -33.66 -2.79
C ARG A 117 8.63 -33.29 -1.84
N ALA A 118 8.96 -32.01 -1.76
CA ALA A 118 9.68 -31.48 -0.62
C ALA A 118 8.96 -31.97 0.65
N PRO A 119 9.71 -32.47 1.65
CA PRO A 119 9.11 -33.02 2.85
C PRO A 119 8.15 -32.00 3.45
N THR A 120 6.92 -32.44 3.72
CA THR A 120 5.90 -31.61 4.34
C THR A 120 6.46 -31.13 5.68
N PRO A 121 6.74 -29.83 5.86
CA PRO A 121 7.16 -29.35 7.16
C PRO A 121 6.07 -29.71 8.16
N SER A 122 6.49 -30.14 9.37
CA SER A 122 5.59 -30.53 10.46
C SER A 122 4.46 -29.51 10.61
N LYS A 123 3.22 -29.99 10.80
CA LYS A 123 2.03 -29.17 11.08
C LYS A 123 2.23 -28.31 12.34
N ARG A 124 3.00 -27.23 12.25
CA ARG A 124 2.80 -26.08 13.13
C ARG A 124 1.43 -25.54 12.77
N LYS A 125 0.58 -25.37 13.78
CA LYS A 125 -0.74 -24.75 13.60
C LYS A 125 -0.51 -23.40 12.92
N LYS A 126 -1.04 -23.21 11.70
CA LYS A 126 -0.89 -21.94 10.97
C LYS A 126 -1.51 -20.86 11.86
N LEU A 127 -0.70 -19.87 12.26
CA LEU A 127 -1.15 -18.75 13.07
C LEU A 127 -2.27 -18.05 12.29
N ASN A 128 -3.40 -17.77 12.96
CA ASN A 128 -4.44 -16.95 12.35
C ASN A 128 -4.02 -15.49 12.47
N TRP A 129 -3.53 -14.92 11.36
CA TRP A 129 -3.04 -13.54 11.32
C TRP A 129 -4.14 -12.50 11.46
N LEU A 130 -5.39 -12.82 11.11
CA LEU A 130 -6.53 -11.89 11.14
C LEU A 130 -7.63 -12.49 12.03
N ALA A 131 -7.30 -12.69 13.31
CA ALA A 131 -8.20 -13.40 14.23
C ALA A 131 -9.35 -12.54 14.74
N GLU A 132 -9.13 -11.24 14.88
CA GLU A 132 -10.09 -10.31 15.46
C GLU A 132 -10.36 -9.20 14.45
N ILE A 133 -11.49 -9.32 13.75
CA ILE A 133 -11.88 -8.47 12.63
C ILE A 133 -13.04 -7.56 13.05
N HIS A 134 -12.98 -6.32 12.61
CA HIS A 134 -14.10 -5.38 12.61
C HIS A 134 -14.38 -4.98 11.17
N ASP A 135 -15.52 -5.45 10.65
CA ASP A 135 -15.99 -5.16 9.29
C ASP A 135 -16.70 -3.80 9.23
N TYR A 136 -16.45 -3.06 8.16
CA TYR A 136 -17.13 -1.81 7.88
C TYR A 136 -18.36 -2.01 7.00
N PRO A 137 -19.40 -1.17 7.15
CA PRO A 137 -20.56 -1.19 6.27
C PRO A 137 -20.25 -0.68 4.85
N ALA A 138 -19.22 0.15 4.69
CA ALA A 138 -18.79 0.76 3.44
C ALA A 138 -17.25 0.73 3.29
N PRO A 139 -16.70 0.98 2.08
CA PRO A 139 -15.26 1.06 1.87
C PRO A 139 -14.59 2.16 2.71
N THR A 140 -13.70 1.76 3.62
CA THR A 140 -12.94 2.63 4.52
C THR A 140 -11.46 2.63 4.14
N TYR A 141 -11.00 3.70 3.50
CA TYR A 141 -9.62 3.83 3.05
C TYR A 141 -8.75 4.55 4.09
N VAL A 142 -7.94 3.79 4.82
CA VAL A 142 -6.95 4.35 5.77
C VAL A 142 -5.58 4.42 5.11
N HIS A 143 -5.00 5.62 5.05
CA HIS A 143 -3.69 5.91 4.47
C HIS A 143 -2.87 6.86 5.36
N ASP A 144 -1.62 7.18 4.98
CA ASP A 144 -0.73 8.01 5.83
C ASP A 144 -1.24 9.43 6.04
N HIS A 145 -1.97 9.98 5.07
CA HIS A 145 -2.41 11.37 5.10
C HIS A 145 -3.69 11.59 5.92
N ASN A 146 -4.50 10.56 6.15
CA ASN A 146 -5.74 10.66 6.91
C ASN A 146 -5.71 9.89 8.24
N TYR A 147 -4.59 9.26 8.62
CA TYR A 147 -4.44 8.53 9.88
C TYR A 147 -3.40 9.18 10.79
N HIS A 148 -3.81 9.55 12.00
CA HIS A 148 -2.97 10.23 12.99
C HIS A 148 -3.25 9.70 14.39
N ASN A 149 -2.22 9.22 15.09
CA ASN A 149 -2.29 8.76 16.49
C ASN A 149 -3.44 7.78 16.84
N GLY A 150 -3.78 6.87 15.92
CA GLY A 150 -4.89 5.94 16.13
C GLY A 150 -6.26 6.48 15.73
N TRP A 151 -6.32 7.63 15.08
CA TRP A 151 -7.55 8.21 14.54
C TRP A 151 -7.45 8.29 13.02
N ALA A 152 -8.57 8.12 12.31
CA ALA A 152 -8.63 8.39 10.88
C ALA A 152 -9.83 9.24 10.47
N GLY A 153 -9.61 10.15 9.52
CA GLY A 153 -10.68 10.89 8.83
C GLY A 153 -11.10 10.18 7.56
N ILE A 154 -12.36 9.76 7.47
CA ILE A 154 -12.90 8.99 6.35
C ILE A 154 -14.04 9.77 5.72
N THR A 155 -13.99 9.96 4.42
CA THR A 155 -15.06 10.59 3.65
C THR A 155 -15.84 9.54 2.89
N GLU A 156 -17.17 9.63 2.96
CA GLU A 156 -18.07 8.69 2.30
C GLU A 156 -19.11 9.47 1.50
N GLN A 157 -19.43 9.00 0.29
CA GLN A 157 -20.45 9.63 -0.54
C GLN A 157 -21.82 9.04 -0.20
N ASP A 158 -22.75 9.89 0.26
CA ASP A 158 -24.17 9.57 0.38
C ASP A 158 -24.95 10.17 -0.82
N ASP A 159 -26.24 9.83 -0.96
CA ASP A 159 -27.08 10.23 -2.08
C ASP A 159 -27.22 11.77 -2.24
N GLU A 160 -27.14 12.52 -1.13
CA GLU A 160 -27.38 13.97 -1.10
C GLU A 160 -26.14 14.82 -0.77
N GLN A 161 -25.13 14.26 -0.08
CA GLN A 161 -23.94 14.98 0.40
C GLN A 161 -22.77 14.03 0.67
N TRP A 162 -21.56 14.56 0.82
CA TRP A 162 -20.47 13.77 1.39
C TRP A 162 -20.51 13.83 2.92
N LEU A 163 -20.40 12.66 3.54
CA LEU A 163 -20.20 12.50 4.98
C LEU A 163 -18.70 12.53 5.31
N CYS A 164 -18.39 12.89 6.55
CA CYS A 164 -17.04 12.79 7.08
C CYS A 164 -17.10 12.14 8.46
N PHE A 165 -16.46 10.99 8.61
CA PHE A 165 -16.35 10.26 9.86
C PHE A 165 -14.95 10.40 10.44
N LEU A 166 -14.88 10.63 11.74
CA LEU A 166 -13.67 10.48 12.53
C LEU A 166 -13.73 9.13 13.26
N ILE A 167 -12.90 8.18 12.82
CA ILE A 167 -12.82 6.84 13.39
C ILE A 167 -11.68 6.79 14.42
N ASP A 168 -12.01 6.43 15.66
CA ASP A 168 -11.05 6.16 16.74
C ASP A 168 -10.74 4.66 16.81
N TYR A 169 -9.50 4.30 16.48
CA TYR A 169 -8.97 2.95 16.59
C TYR A 169 -8.38 2.63 17.95
N ASN A 170 -8.22 3.60 18.85
CA ASN A 170 -7.65 3.37 20.18
C ASN A 170 -8.46 2.35 21.02
N PRO A 171 -9.80 2.39 21.06
CA PRO A 171 -10.60 1.29 21.59
C PRO A 171 -10.72 0.13 20.60
N TRP A 172 -11.08 -1.06 21.12
CA TRP A 172 -11.49 -2.18 20.28
C TRP A 172 -12.85 -2.73 20.71
N PRO A 173 -13.85 -2.81 19.81
CA PRO A 173 -13.81 -2.40 18.40
C PRO A 173 -13.60 -0.87 18.22
N PRO A 174 -13.21 -0.40 17.03
CA PRO A 174 -13.14 1.02 16.71
C PRO A 174 -14.49 1.71 16.94
N THR A 175 -14.46 3.01 17.20
CA THR A 175 -15.66 3.84 17.36
C THR A 175 -15.66 4.97 16.34
N GLU A 176 -16.83 5.32 15.83
CA GLU A 176 -16.98 6.28 14.75
C GLU A 176 -17.78 7.49 15.23
N GLN A 177 -17.41 8.67 14.74
CA GLN A 177 -18.14 9.91 14.99
C GLN A 177 -18.39 10.63 13.67
N ASP A 178 -19.65 10.97 13.39
CA ASP A 178 -20.00 11.84 12.28
C ASP A 178 -19.59 13.29 12.61
N MET A 179 -18.75 13.85 11.74
CA MET A 179 -18.20 15.19 11.88
C MET A 179 -19.18 16.30 11.49
N LEU A 180 -20.29 15.95 10.83
CA LEU A 180 -21.30 16.87 10.34
C LEU A 180 -22.57 16.89 11.21
N GLU A 181 -22.84 15.85 12.00
CA GLU A 181 -24.09 15.65 12.76
C GLU A 181 -24.51 16.85 13.63
N HIS A 182 -23.53 17.60 14.16
CA HIS A 182 -23.77 18.74 15.05
C HIS A 182 -23.34 20.09 14.47
N ARG A 183 -23.01 20.14 13.18
CA ARG A 183 -22.60 21.37 12.51
C ARG A 183 -23.80 22.17 12.04
N THR A 184 -23.74 23.48 12.27
CA THR A 184 -24.79 24.43 11.84
C THR A 184 -24.37 25.22 10.59
N ASP A 185 -23.10 25.14 10.22
CA ASP A 185 -22.55 25.76 9.03
C ASP A 185 -22.63 24.81 7.82
N PRO A 186 -22.71 25.34 6.59
CA PRO A 186 -22.95 24.53 5.38
C PRO A 186 -21.65 23.87 4.89
N VAL A 187 -21.03 23.02 5.71
CA VAL A 187 -19.85 22.23 5.34
C VAL A 187 -20.26 20.92 4.66
N ASP A 188 -19.54 20.54 3.60
CA ASP A 188 -19.64 19.22 2.99
C ASP A 188 -18.47 18.35 3.47
N GLY A 189 -18.69 17.05 3.66
CA GLY A 189 -17.66 16.15 4.17
C GLY A 189 -16.41 16.08 3.31
N ALA A 190 -16.55 16.28 1.99
CA ALA A 190 -15.40 16.30 1.06
C ALA A 190 -14.49 17.52 1.25
N ASP A 191 -14.97 18.58 1.92
CA ASP A 191 -14.17 19.77 2.21
C ASP A 191 -13.23 19.55 3.40
N LEU A 192 -13.41 18.48 4.19
CA LEU A 192 -12.70 18.22 5.44
C LEU A 192 -11.58 17.21 5.26
N GLN A 193 -10.40 17.57 5.76
CA GLN A 193 -9.24 16.69 5.79
C GLN A 193 -8.61 16.69 7.18
N LEU A 194 -8.49 15.50 7.78
CA LEU A 194 -7.82 15.33 9.06
C LEU A 194 -6.32 15.60 8.93
N ILE A 195 -5.78 16.46 9.79
CA ILE A 195 -4.36 16.78 9.85
C ILE A 195 -3.68 16.14 11.06
N ASP A 196 -4.36 16.15 12.20
CA ASP A 196 -3.87 15.55 13.44
C ASP A 196 -5.05 15.28 14.38
N ALA A 197 -4.90 14.31 15.28
CA ALA A 197 -5.89 14.02 16.30
C ALA A 197 -5.25 13.37 17.52
N ASP A 198 -5.86 13.63 18.67
CA ASP A 198 -5.58 12.95 19.92
C ASP A 198 -6.88 12.79 20.74
N THR A 199 -6.74 12.31 21.98
CA THR A 199 -7.88 12.09 22.89
C THR A 199 -8.63 13.36 23.31
N GLN A 200 -8.05 14.55 23.11
CA GLN A 200 -8.62 15.83 23.52
C GLN A 200 -9.18 16.62 22.35
N HIS A 201 -8.50 16.59 21.21
CA HIS A 201 -8.84 17.42 20.06
C HIS A 201 -8.48 16.77 18.73
N SER A 202 -9.13 17.25 17.68
CA SER A 202 -8.75 16.97 16.28
C SER A 202 -8.54 18.28 15.53
N LEU A 203 -7.59 18.27 14.60
CA LEU A 203 -7.21 19.40 13.77
C LEU A 203 -7.50 19.06 12.31
N TRP A 204 -8.21 19.96 11.65
CA TRP A 204 -8.73 19.75 10.30
C TRP A 204 -8.34 20.88 9.37
N ARG A 205 -8.04 20.52 8.14
CA ARG A 205 -8.01 21.43 6.99
C ARG A 205 -9.41 21.44 6.40
N ARG A 206 -9.96 22.63 6.16
CA ARG A 206 -11.26 22.79 5.51
C ARG A 206 -11.14 23.63 4.26
N GLN A 207 -11.61 23.10 3.13
CA GLN A 207 -11.82 23.89 1.92
C GLN A 207 -12.99 24.86 2.12
N VAL A 208 -12.77 26.15 1.86
CA VAL A 208 -13.78 27.22 1.99
C VAL A 208 -14.07 27.94 0.69
N GLU A 209 -13.16 27.86 -0.29
CA GLU A 209 -13.38 28.34 -1.64
C GLU A 209 -12.90 27.27 -2.62
N ARG A 210 -13.76 26.92 -3.57
CA ARG A 210 -13.42 26.04 -4.68
C ARG A 210 -13.22 26.88 -5.92
N GLY A 211 -11.98 26.93 -6.38
CA GLY A 211 -11.61 27.71 -7.53
C GLY A 211 -11.88 26.99 -8.85
N ALA A 212 -11.59 27.65 -9.97
CA ALA A 212 -11.66 27.03 -11.29
C ALA A 212 -10.58 25.95 -11.48
N TYR A 213 -9.45 26.11 -10.78
CA TYR A 213 -8.33 25.19 -10.72
C TYR A 213 -7.95 24.92 -9.26
N SER A 214 -7.30 23.79 -8.97
CA SER A 214 -6.90 23.45 -7.59
C SER A 214 -5.97 24.48 -6.92
N ALA A 215 -5.19 25.22 -7.72
CA ALA A 215 -4.35 26.31 -7.23
C ALA A 215 -5.17 27.52 -6.73
N ASP A 216 -6.42 27.65 -7.16
CA ASP A 216 -7.36 28.70 -6.76
C ASP A 216 -8.16 28.32 -5.51
N ASP A 217 -8.10 27.05 -5.09
CA ASP A 217 -8.77 26.60 -3.87
C ASP A 217 -8.22 27.31 -2.64
N ARG A 218 -9.10 27.59 -1.67
CA ARG A 218 -8.74 28.23 -0.42
C ARG A 218 -9.16 27.39 0.77
N TYR A 219 -8.26 27.32 1.74
CA TYR A 219 -8.39 26.50 2.93
C TYR A 219 -8.28 27.34 4.18
N ILE A 220 -9.00 26.94 5.22
CA ILE A 220 -8.80 27.35 6.61
C ILE A 220 -8.45 26.12 7.45
N TYR A 221 -7.99 26.35 8.67
CA TYR A 221 -7.79 25.30 9.65
C TYR A 221 -8.80 25.46 10.78
N GLU A 222 -9.29 24.35 11.28
CA GLU A 222 -10.22 24.32 12.41
C GLU A 222 -9.80 23.24 13.41
N ARG A 223 -9.86 23.60 14.70
CA ARG A 223 -9.63 22.69 15.82
C ARG A 223 -10.96 22.34 16.43
N ARG A 224 -11.17 21.06 16.70
CA ARG A 224 -12.38 20.53 17.30
C ARG A 224 -12.09 19.91 18.66
N GLU A 225 -12.87 20.28 19.66
CA GLU A 225 -12.84 19.74 21.02
C GLU A 225 -14.25 19.29 21.42
N GLY A 226 -14.49 17.97 21.43
CA GLY A 226 -15.84 17.44 21.54
C GLY A 226 -16.71 17.91 20.36
N GLU A 227 -17.78 18.65 20.65
CA GLU A 227 -18.69 19.20 19.63
C GLU A 227 -18.30 20.63 19.19
N ASP A 228 -17.39 21.29 19.91
CA ASP A 228 -17.01 22.68 19.63
C ASP A 228 -15.97 22.74 18.52
N VAL A 229 -16.19 23.59 17.52
CA VAL A 229 -15.28 23.80 16.38
C VAL A 229 -14.82 25.26 16.39
N GLN A 230 -13.52 25.45 16.54
CA GLN A 230 -12.88 26.75 16.64
C GLN A 230 -11.91 26.96 15.47
N PRO A 231 -11.78 28.20 14.94
CA PRO A 231 -10.77 28.49 13.94
C PRO A 231 -9.37 28.28 14.52
N PHE A 232 -8.48 27.70 13.73
CA PHE A 232 -7.06 27.59 14.02
C PHE A 232 -6.28 28.44 13.02
N GLY A 233 -5.40 29.30 13.53
CA GLY A 233 -4.60 30.19 12.69
C GLY A 233 -5.03 31.65 12.76
N PRO A 234 -4.23 32.56 12.16
CA PRO A 234 -4.54 33.97 12.13
C PRO A 234 -5.92 34.24 11.54
N ALA A 235 -6.69 35.09 12.23
CA ALA A 235 -8.05 35.41 11.82
C ALA A 235 -8.11 35.91 10.37
N GLN A 236 -9.15 35.48 9.64
CA GLN A 236 -9.42 35.86 8.24
C GLN A 236 -8.34 35.45 7.24
N THR A 237 -7.37 34.63 7.65
CA THR A 237 -6.38 34.08 6.71
C THR A 237 -6.95 32.86 6.03
N GLN A 238 -6.76 32.82 4.71
CA GLN A 238 -7.06 31.68 3.88
C GLN A 238 -5.79 31.29 3.14
N TRP A 239 -5.48 30.00 3.15
CA TRP A 239 -4.28 29.47 2.52
C TRP A 239 -4.60 28.82 1.19
N PRO A 240 -3.64 28.78 0.24
CA PRO A 240 -3.78 27.95 -0.95
C PRO A 240 -3.76 26.46 -0.58
N ALA A 241 -4.03 25.60 -1.55
CA ALA A 241 -3.76 24.17 -1.40
C ALA A 241 -2.27 23.95 -1.04
N PHE A 242 -2.03 23.14 -0.01
CA PHE A 242 -0.70 22.64 0.33
C PHE A 242 -0.58 21.18 -0.06
N GLU A 243 0.67 20.73 -0.15
CA GLU A 243 0.96 19.36 -0.51
C GLU A 243 1.08 18.46 0.70
N GLU A 244 0.61 17.23 0.53
CA GLU A 244 0.74 16.20 1.55
C GLU A 244 2.18 15.63 1.61
N PRO A 245 2.61 15.14 2.78
CA PRO A 245 1.90 15.17 4.06
C PRO A 245 2.01 16.52 4.79
N CYS A 246 0.94 16.91 5.48
CA CYS A 246 0.99 17.95 6.51
C CYS A 246 1.66 17.41 7.77
N VAL A 247 2.53 18.21 8.40
CA VAL A 247 3.28 17.79 9.60
C VAL A 247 2.85 18.63 10.80
N VAL A 248 2.46 17.97 11.90
CA VAL A 248 2.14 18.65 13.16
C VAL A 248 3.19 18.32 14.23
N VAL A 249 3.74 19.36 14.85
CA VAL A 249 4.69 19.23 15.96
C VAL A 249 4.35 20.28 17.02
N ASP A 250 4.17 19.82 18.26
CA ASP A 250 3.89 20.67 19.42
C ASP A 250 2.73 21.66 19.15
N GLY A 251 1.63 21.17 18.56
CA GLY A 251 0.43 21.95 18.25
C GLY A 251 0.59 22.99 17.13
N GLN A 252 1.67 22.92 16.35
CA GLN A 252 1.93 23.79 15.21
C GLN A 252 1.91 22.97 13.92
N VAL A 253 1.38 23.58 12.88
CA VAL A 253 1.23 22.99 11.56
C VAL A 253 2.37 23.45 10.66
N PHE A 254 2.98 22.50 9.95
CA PHE A 254 4.03 22.74 8.98
C PHE A 254 3.60 22.19 7.63
N GLU A 255 3.56 23.09 6.65
CA GLU A 255 2.94 22.84 5.35
C GLU A 255 3.90 23.16 4.21
N ARG A 256 3.80 22.38 3.14
CA ARG A 256 4.63 22.53 1.94
C ARG A 256 3.83 23.17 0.83
N GLN A 257 4.40 24.20 0.20
CA GLN A 257 3.83 24.84 -0.97
C GLN A 257 4.85 24.84 -2.12
N ARG A 258 4.51 24.23 -3.26
CA ARG A 258 5.25 24.41 -4.51
C ARG A 258 4.69 25.58 -5.33
N LEU A 259 5.59 26.38 -5.87
CA LEU A 259 5.32 27.47 -6.78
C LEU A 259 6.08 27.20 -8.07
N TYR A 260 5.39 27.34 -9.21
CA TYR A 260 5.99 27.07 -10.54
C TYR A 260 6.33 28.34 -11.32
N GLU A 261 5.80 29.50 -10.91
CA GLU A 261 6.01 30.79 -11.57
C GLU A 261 6.39 31.87 -10.54
N PRO A 262 7.32 32.80 -10.86
CA PRO A 262 8.09 32.88 -12.11
C PRO A 262 9.22 31.84 -12.21
N GLU A 263 9.61 31.23 -11.09
CA GLU A 263 10.61 30.16 -11.01
C GLU A 263 10.11 29.07 -10.06
N HIS A 264 10.63 27.84 -10.21
CA HIS A 264 10.27 26.74 -9.31
C HIS A 264 10.82 27.01 -7.91
N LEU A 265 9.93 27.03 -6.92
CA LEU A 265 10.25 27.30 -5.53
C LEU A 265 9.36 26.49 -4.60
N THR A 266 9.95 25.80 -3.64
CA THR A 266 9.25 25.16 -2.53
C THR A 266 9.36 26.02 -1.29
N ARG A 267 8.23 26.36 -0.68
CA ARG A 267 8.14 27.06 0.60
C ARG A 267 7.69 26.10 1.70
N ILE A 268 8.29 26.25 2.87
CA ILE A 268 7.83 25.60 4.10
C ILE A 268 7.18 26.66 4.98
N TRP A 269 5.89 26.48 5.21
CA TRP A 269 5.07 27.32 6.08
C TRP A 269 5.07 26.75 7.49
N ARG A 270 5.06 27.66 8.46
CA ARG A 270 4.72 27.38 9.86
C ARG A 270 3.44 28.13 10.17
N ILE A 271 2.41 27.40 10.55
CA ILE A 271 1.11 27.90 10.96
C ILE A 271 0.91 27.56 12.44
N THR A 272 0.64 28.58 13.22
CA THR A 272 0.37 28.50 14.67
C THR A 272 -1.05 29.00 14.91
N ALA A 273 -1.56 28.93 16.13
CA ALA A 273 -2.91 29.41 16.44
C ALA A 273 -3.14 30.90 16.11
N ASP A 274 -2.09 31.72 16.11
CA ASP A 274 -2.17 33.19 16.00
C ASP A 274 -1.34 33.80 14.86
N SER A 275 -0.36 33.07 14.33
CA SER A 275 0.57 33.55 13.29
C SER A 275 0.79 32.51 12.18
N SER A 276 1.13 32.98 10.99
CA SER A 276 1.62 32.13 9.89
C SER A 276 2.80 32.79 9.18
N GLN A 277 3.85 32.04 8.90
CA GLN A 277 5.05 32.56 8.24
C GLN A 277 5.75 31.49 7.40
N VAL A 278 6.46 31.91 6.35
CA VAL A 278 7.41 31.05 5.63
C VAL A 278 8.69 30.99 6.45
N ILE A 279 9.16 29.78 6.77
CA ILE A 279 10.37 29.55 7.58
C ILE A 279 11.56 29.02 6.77
N PHE A 280 11.31 28.53 5.55
CA PHE A 280 12.36 28.03 4.67
C PHE A 280 11.88 28.03 3.21
N GLU A 281 12.81 28.27 2.28
CA GLU A 281 12.55 28.26 0.85
C GLU A 281 13.72 27.58 0.12
N HIS A 282 13.43 26.78 -0.91
CA HIS A 282 14.44 26.16 -1.76
C HIS A 282 13.92 25.97 -3.19
N SER A 283 14.81 25.96 -4.19
CA SER A 283 14.44 25.80 -5.61
C SER A 283 14.06 24.37 -6.01
N ASP A 284 14.22 23.40 -5.11
CA ASP A 284 13.91 21.98 -5.34
C ASP A 284 12.71 21.56 -4.50
N GLU A 285 12.13 20.41 -4.81
CA GLU A 285 11.13 19.76 -3.97
C GLU A 285 11.76 19.32 -2.64
N LEU A 286 11.02 19.56 -1.55
CA LEU A 286 11.45 19.27 -0.18
C LEU A 286 10.47 18.34 0.53
N SER A 287 10.98 17.48 1.40
CA SER A 287 10.21 16.73 2.40
C SER A 287 10.48 17.25 3.81
N ILE A 288 9.47 17.16 4.68
CA ILE A 288 9.54 17.60 6.08
C ILE A 288 9.49 16.37 6.98
N LEU A 289 10.44 16.24 7.92
CA LEU A 289 10.47 15.18 8.92
C LEU A 289 10.67 15.75 10.33
N PRO A 290 9.78 15.47 11.29
CA PRO A 290 10.04 15.71 12.70
C PRO A 290 11.23 14.89 13.22
N ILE A 291 12.25 15.55 13.78
CA ILE A 291 13.47 14.88 14.32
C ILE A 291 13.67 15.15 15.81
N GLY A 292 12.64 14.80 16.58
CA GLY A 292 12.55 15.01 18.01
C GLY A 292 11.80 16.30 18.36
N SER A 293 11.78 16.63 19.65
CA SER A 293 11.04 17.79 20.14
C SER A 293 11.55 19.08 19.48
N ARG A 294 10.63 19.90 18.97
CA ARG A 294 10.92 21.26 18.49
C ARG A 294 11.92 21.35 17.33
N ARG A 295 12.19 20.25 16.62
CA ARG A 295 13.13 20.21 15.48
C ARG A 295 12.50 19.56 14.25
N LEU A 296 12.78 20.16 13.10
CA LEU A 296 12.39 19.63 11.79
C LEU A 296 13.63 19.44 10.93
N LEU A 297 13.61 18.39 10.12
CA LEU A 297 14.56 18.15 9.05
C LEU A 297 13.86 18.44 7.73
N PHE A 298 14.42 19.35 6.95
CA PHE A 298 14.03 19.62 5.57
C PHE A 298 14.99 18.89 4.64
N MET A 299 14.48 18.06 3.75
CA MET A 299 15.29 17.19 2.90
C MET A 299 14.95 17.44 1.43
N GLN A 300 15.96 17.48 0.56
CA GLN A 300 15.70 17.39 -0.87
C GLN A 300 15.12 16.02 -1.25
N ASP A 301 14.08 16.04 -2.08
CA ASP A 301 13.48 14.82 -2.60
C ASP A 301 14.37 14.17 -3.66
N HIS A 302 14.89 14.97 -4.60
CA HIS A 302 15.75 14.56 -5.72
C HIS A 302 17.23 14.96 -5.54
N GLY A 303 17.74 14.84 -4.30
CA GLY A 303 19.07 15.31 -3.96
C GLY A 303 19.55 14.82 -2.60
N THR A 304 20.69 15.35 -2.17
CA THR A 304 21.36 14.95 -0.92
C THR A 304 21.41 16.07 0.12
N GLN A 305 21.02 17.30 -0.21
CA GLN A 305 21.05 18.39 0.76
C GLN A 305 19.90 18.27 1.75
N CYS A 306 20.18 18.65 3.00
CA CYS A 306 19.18 18.75 4.04
C CYS A 306 19.55 19.85 5.05
N TRP A 307 18.55 20.32 5.78
CA TRP A 307 18.66 21.41 6.75
C TRP A 307 17.88 21.08 8.01
N ILE A 308 18.41 21.49 9.16
CA ILE A 308 17.75 21.34 10.45
C ILE A 308 17.21 22.70 10.87
N TRP A 309 15.91 22.76 11.10
CA TRP A 309 15.24 23.91 11.67
C TRP A 309 14.89 23.66 13.14
N HIS A 310 15.07 24.69 13.96
CA HIS A 310 14.80 24.65 15.39
C HIS A 310 13.75 25.70 15.77
N GLN A 311 12.75 25.29 16.55
CA GLN A 311 11.72 26.23 17.00
C GLN A 311 12.28 27.35 17.91
N ASP A 312 13.34 27.08 18.67
CA ASP A 312 13.96 28.06 19.56
C ASP A 312 14.78 29.12 18.82
N ALA A 313 15.15 28.85 17.56
CA ALA A 313 15.81 29.78 16.65
C ALA A 313 15.05 29.79 15.30
N PRO A 314 13.79 30.26 15.30
CA PRO A 314 12.82 29.95 14.24
C PRO A 314 13.12 30.62 12.89
N HIS A 315 14.14 31.47 12.82
CA HIS A 315 14.50 32.25 11.64
C HIS A 315 15.63 31.65 10.81
N GLU A 316 16.28 30.56 11.27
CA GLU A 316 17.40 29.98 10.55
C GLU A 316 17.30 28.45 10.51
N ALA A 317 17.18 27.89 9.32
CA ALA A 317 17.44 26.47 9.07
C ALA A 317 18.94 26.31 8.77
N VAL A 318 19.62 25.44 9.52
CA VAL A 318 21.07 25.23 9.41
C VAL A 318 21.33 24.02 8.50
N ALA A 319 22.22 24.18 7.52
CA ALA A 319 22.61 23.06 6.66
C ALA A 319 23.18 21.90 7.48
N ALA A 320 22.60 20.72 7.28
CA ALA A 320 23.07 19.45 7.83
C ALA A 320 24.07 18.77 6.88
N LYS A 321 24.58 17.61 7.27
CA LYS A 321 25.46 16.81 6.40
C LYS A 321 24.66 16.25 5.22
N PRO A 322 25.27 16.21 4.01
CA PRO A 322 24.60 15.62 2.86
C PRO A 322 24.21 14.17 3.10
N MET A 323 22.97 13.83 2.78
CA MET A 323 22.41 12.48 2.83
C MET A 323 23.19 11.53 1.93
N PRO A 324 23.25 10.23 2.28
CA PRO A 324 24.10 9.27 1.57
C PRO A 324 23.60 8.89 0.18
N ALA A 325 22.32 9.14 -0.11
CA ALA A 325 21.68 8.79 -1.37
C ALA A 325 20.54 9.76 -1.71
N ASP A 326 20.24 9.85 -2.99
CA ASP A 326 18.99 10.41 -3.47
C ASP A 326 17.82 9.49 -3.09
N GLY A 327 16.70 10.08 -2.67
CA GLY A 327 15.52 9.37 -2.21
C GLY A 327 14.45 9.22 -3.29
N GLY A 328 14.26 10.25 -4.13
CA GLY A 328 13.12 10.34 -5.04
C GLY A 328 11.81 9.95 -4.35
N LYS A 329 11.06 9.02 -4.96
CA LYS A 329 9.81 8.47 -4.39
C LYS A 329 9.96 7.81 -3.01
N LEU A 330 11.16 7.37 -2.62
CA LEU A 330 11.42 6.73 -1.33
C LEU A 330 11.69 7.75 -0.22
N ARG A 331 11.78 9.05 -0.54
CA ARG A 331 12.01 10.09 0.47
C ARG A 331 10.91 10.12 1.53
N ALA A 332 9.66 9.88 1.12
CA ALA A 332 8.52 9.79 2.03
C ALA A 332 8.64 8.66 3.08
N ALA A 333 9.45 7.62 2.81
CA ALA A 333 9.71 6.52 3.73
C ALA A 333 10.80 6.82 4.78
N THR A 334 11.24 8.08 4.89
CA THR A 334 12.25 8.49 5.87
C THR A 334 11.68 8.47 7.28
N ALA A 335 12.43 7.93 8.25
CA ALA A 335 12.01 7.89 9.64
C ALA A 335 13.06 8.43 10.61
N TYR A 336 12.62 9.07 11.69
CA TYR A 336 13.49 9.54 12.77
C TYR A 336 13.78 8.43 13.78
N LEU A 337 15.05 8.06 13.92
CA LEU A 337 15.50 6.95 14.79
C LEU A 337 15.85 7.39 16.22
N GLY A 338 15.80 8.68 16.52
CA GLY A 338 16.25 9.24 17.79
C GLY A 338 17.61 9.92 17.71
N GLY A 339 17.89 10.82 18.67
CA GLY A 339 19.11 11.64 18.66
C GLY A 339 19.16 12.50 17.39
N ASP A 340 20.20 12.32 16.58
CA ASP A 340 20.36 12.94 15.26
C ASP A 340 20.39 11.88 14.13
N GLU A 341 19.88 10.67 14.40
CA GLU A 341 19.83 9.58 13.43
C GLU A 341 18.48 9.51 12.72
N ILE A 342 18.54 9.25 11.41
CA ILE A 342 17.40 8.95 10.57
C ILE A 342 17.63 7.64 9.79
N LEU A 343 16.53 7.03 9.36
CA LEU A 343 16.49 5.90 8.44
C LEU A 343 16.07 6.42 7.06
N LEU A 344 16.85 6.09 6.03
CA LEU A 344 16.60 6.45 4.64
C LEU A 344 16.58 5.21 3.76
N PHE A 345 15.95 5.30 2.59
CA PHE A 345 15.94 4.21 1.62
C PHE A 345 16.36 4.71 0.25
N SER A 346 17.05 3.85 -0.49
CA SER A 346 17.42 4.11 -1.89
C SER A 346 17.32 2.84 -2.71
N GLU A 347 17.06 2.98 -4.00
CA GLU A 347 17.14 1.87 -4.95
C GLU A 347 18.60 1.60 -5.33
N SER A 348 18.91 0.33 -5.58
CA SER A 348 20.14 -0.14 -6.19
C SER A 348 19.78 -1.25 -7.18
N THR A 349 20.76 -1.72 -7.94
CA THR A 349 20.56 -2.79 -8.91
C THR A 349 21.52 -3.93 -8.65
N ARG A 350 21.05 -5.15 -8.88
CA ARG A 350 21.90 -6.34 -8.92
C ARG A 350 21.57 -7.19 -10.14
N GLN A 351 22.51 -8.04 -10.52
CA GLN A 351 22.28 -9.03 -11.57
C GLN A 351 21.33 -10.12 -11.06
N ASN A 352 20.33 -10.50 -11.88
CA ASN A 352 19.51 -11.67 -11.58
C ASN A 352 20.39 -12.93 -11.51
N VAL A 353 20.16 -13.74 -10.47
CA VAL A 353 21.00 -14.90 -10.16
C VAL A 353 20.80 -16.05 -11.15
N GLU A 354 19.59 -16.19 -11.70
CA GLU A 354 19.21 -17.27 -12.61
C GLU A 354 19.60 -16.93 -14.07
N HIS A 355 19.55 -15.65 -14.44
CA HIS A 355 19.74 -15.19 -15.81
C HIS A 355 20.52 -13.87 -15.90
N SER A 356 21.75 -13.93 -16.43
CA SER A 356 22.64 -12.77 -16.61
C SER A 356 22.15 -11.71 -17.61
N GLY A 357 21.00 -11.91 -18.26
CA GLY A 357 20.37 -10.92 -19.14
C GLY A 357 19.43 -9.95 -18.41
N TYR A 358 19.09 -10.23 -17.14
CA TYR A 358 18.09 -9.47 -16.38
C TYR A 358 18.71 -8.82 -15.13
N GLN A 359 18.29 -7.60 -14.84
CA GLN A 359 18.65 -6.88 -13.62
C GLN A 359 17.46 -6.80 -12.68
N GLU A 360 17.75 -6.81 -11.39
CA GLU A 360 16.80 -6.70 -10.30
C GLU A 360 16.99 -5.37 -9.59
N THR A 361 15.91 -4.65 -9.33
CA THR A 361 15.92 -3.49 -8.44
C THR A 361 15.83 -3.99 -7.00
N VAL A 362 16.80 -3.61 -6.17
CA VAL A 362 16.86 -3.93 -4.75
C VAL A 362 16.88 -2.66 -3.91
N LEU A 363 16.45 -2.74 -2.65
CA LEU A 363 16.48 -1.60 -1.74
C LEU A 363 17.69 -1.65 -0.80
N LEU A 364 18.21 -0.47 -0.49
CA LEU A 364 19.17 -0.24 0.57
C LEU A 364 18.48 0.57 1.67
N ALA A 365 18.58 0.12 2.92
CA ALA A 365 18.22 0.90 4.10
C ALA A 365 19.48 1.54 4.68
N TRP A 366 19.47 2.85 4.86
CA TRP A 366 20.59 3.63 5.38
C TRP A 366 20.25 4.16 6.77
N ARG A 367 21.11 3.90 7.74
CA ARG A 367 21.14 4.70 8.99
C ARG A 367 22.08 5.86 8.76
N PHE A 368 21.61 7.07 9.02
CA PHE A 368 22.35 8.28 8.75
C PHE A 368 22.24 9.26 9.91
N ASN A 369 23.37 9.77 10.38
CA ASN A 369 23.40 10.84 11.36
C ASN A 369 23.53 12.19 10.67
N VAL A 370 22.48 13.02 10.75
CA VAL A 370 22.39 14.27 9.96
C VAL A 370 23.39 15.35 10.39
N VAL A 371 23.94 15.27 11.61
CA VAL A 371 24.91 16.24 12.13
C VAL A 371 26.36 15.81 11.85
N THR A 372 26.68 14.55 12.11
CA THR A 372 28.06 14.02 12.00
C THR A 372 28.36 13.48 10.61
N GLY A 373 27.34 13.04 9.87
CA GLY A 373 27.47 12.41 8.56
C GLY A 373 27.83 10.92 8.63
N ALA A 374 27.87 10.34 9.83
CA ALA A 374 28.07 8.91 10.00
C ALA A 374 26.95 8.13 9.31
N ARG A 375 27.31 7.07 8.60
CA ARG A 375 26.36 6.26 7.83
C ARG A 375 26.74 4.80 7.82
N THR A 376 25.72 3.95 7.84
CA THR A 376 25.81 2.51 7.59
C THR A 376 24.60 2.10 6.76
N HIS A 377 24.69 0.99 6.03
CA HIS A 377 23.59 0.55 5.18
C HIS A 377 23.40 -0.96 5.18
N ALA A 378 22.18 -1.39 4.90
CA ALA A 378 21.81 -2.78 4.76
C ALA A 378 21.11 -3.02 3.43
N LEU A 379 21.50 -4.08 2.72
CA LEU A 379 20.77 -4.57 1.56
C LEU A 379 19.51 -5.31 2.01
N LEU A 380 18.35 -4.89 1.52
CA LEU A 380 17.06 -5.51 1.84
C LEU A 380 16.78 -6.71 0.92
N ASP A 381 17.58 -7.76 1.06
CA ASP A 381 17.43 -8.95 0.22
C ASP A 381 16.09 -9.67 0.50
N GLY A 382 15.29 -9.84 -0.56
CA GLY A 382 13.95 -10.40 -0.50
C GLY A 382 12.84 -9.40 -0.14
N PHE A 383 13.15 -8.11 0.06
CA PHE A 383 12.11 -7.07 0.17
C PHE A 383 11.64 -6.67 -1.24
N GLY A 384 10.33 -6.72 -1.47
CA GLY A 384 9.73 -6.43 -2.77
C GLY A 384 8.88 -7.59 -3.28
N SER A 385 8.89 -7.78 -4.60
CA SER A 385 8.06 -8.76 -5.32
C SER A 385 8.88 -9.86 -5.97
N GLU A 386 8.35 -11.07 -5.96
CA GLU A 386 8.85 -12.24 -6.66
C GLU A 386 7.78 -12.74 -7.63
N LEU A 387 8.05 -12.60 -8.93
CA LEU A 387 7.16 -13.03 -10.01
C LEU A 387 7.89 -14.04 -10.90
N ARG A 388 7.23 -15.18 -11.15
CA ARG A 388 7.67 -16.13 -12.15
C ARG A 388 7.03 -15.79 -13.48
N GLN A 389 7.82 -15.31 -14.44
CA GLN A 389 7.35 -14.86 -15.74
C GLN A 389 7.78 -15.82 -16.85
N ASP A 390 6.84 -16.23 -17.69
CA ASP A 390 7.15 -16.91 -18.95
C ASP A 390 7.47 -15.85 -20.03
N THR A 391 8.73 -15.79 -20.45
CA THR A 391 9.20 -14.83 -21.45
C THR A 391 8.88 -15.26 -22.87
N SER A 392 8.21 -16.41 -23.08
CA SER A 392 7.78 -16.84 -24.42
C SER A 392 6.75 -15.92 -25.08
N LEU A 393 6.09 -15.07 -24.28
CA LEU A 393 5.16 -14.02 -24.72
C LEU A 393 5.87 -12.77 -25.27
N LEU A 394 7.16 -12.59 -24.95
CA LEU A 394 7.96 -11.46 -25.41
C LEU A 394 8.65 -11.87 -26.72
N VAL A 395 8.16 -11.33 -27.85
CA VAL A 395 8.60 -11.66 -29.22
C VAL A 395 10.12 -11.62 -29.41
N THR A 396 10.81 -10.77 -28.65
CA THR A 396 12.26 -10.53 -28.74
C THR A 396 13.11 -11.25 -27.70
N GLN A 397 12.50 -11.95 -26.73
CA GLN A 397 13.23 -12.62 -25.65
C GLN A 397 13.37 -14.12 -25.90
N PRO A 398 14.42 -14.77 -25.37
CA PRO A 398 14.50 -16.23 -25.33
C PRO A 398 13.24 -16.79 -24.66
N LYS A 399 12.64 -17.85 -25.23
CA LYS A 399 11.47 -18.50 -24.65
C LYS A 399 11.89 -19.33 -23.43
N GLN A 400 11.76 -18.76 -22.24
CA GLN A 400 12.14 -19.40 -20.99
C GLN A 400 11.28 -18.87 -19.84
N VAL A 401 11.31 -19.56 -18.71
CA VAL A 401 10.64 -19.09 -17.49
C VAL A 401 11.70 -18.49 -16.58
N ILE A 402 11.54 -17.22 -16.21
CA ILE A 402 12.46 -16.49 -15.33
C ILE A 402 11.77 -16.13 -14.02
N THR A 403 12.52 -16.09 -12.91
CA THR A 403 12.02 -15.51 -11.66
C THR A 403 12.59 -14.10 -11.50
N LEU A 404 11.72 -13.10 -11.52
CA LEU A 404 12.07 -11.71 -11.27
C LEU A 404 11.85 -11.37 -9.80
N ARG A 405 12.92 -10.99 -9.09
CA ARG A 405 12.86 -10.54 -7.70
C ARG A 405 13.22 -9.07 -7.63
N THR A 406 12.23 -8.20 -7.53
CA THR A 406 12.42 -6.78 -7.80
C THR A 406 11.48 -5.91 -6.99
N PHE A 407 11.96 -4.72 -6.63
CA PHE A 407 11.16 -3.69 -6.01
C PHE A 407 10.41 -2.87 -7.07
N HIS A 408 9.09 -3.05 -7.12
CA HIS A 408 8.17 -2.27 -7.95
C HIS A 408 6.95 -1.86 -7.14
N GLY A 409 7.08 -0.81 -6.33
CA GLY A 409 5.98 -0.32 -5.51
C GLY A 409 6.38 0.86 -4.65
N THR A 410 5.62 1.08 -3.58
CA THR A 410 5.88 2.07 -2.55
C THR A 410 6.27 1.38 -1.25
N LEU A 411 7.10 2.08 -0.47
CA LEU A 411 7.54 1.67 0.85
C LEU A 411 6.97 2.69 1.84
N HIS A 412 6.28 2.20 2.86
CA HIS A 412 5.80 3.02 3.97
C HIS A 412 6.50 2.58 5.24
N VAL A 413 6.92 3.55 6.06
CA VAL A 413 7.67 3.28 7.28
C VAL A 413 6.98 3.94 8.44
N SER A 414 6.59 3.12 9.42
CA SER A 414 5.89 3.58 10.61
C SER A 414 6.54 3.03 11.87
N ARG A 415 6.30 3.74 12.99
CA ARG A 415 6.83 3.32 14.29
C ARG A 415 6.08 2.08 14.77
N GLY A 416 6.81 1.06 15.20
CA GLY A 416 6.28 -0.11 15.92
C GLY A 416 6.30 0.06 17.44
N HIS A 417 6.01 -1.01 18.19
CA HIS A 417 6.31 -1.04 19.63
C HIS A 417 7.82 -0.79 19.88
N GLY A 418 8.22 -0.37 21.08
CA GLY A 418 9.57 0.15 21.42
C GLY A 418 10.72 -0.49 20.61
N ASP A 419 11.71 0.23 20.13
CA ASP A 419 12.72 -0.17 19.10
C ASP A 419 12.29 -0.86 17.79
N TRP A 420 11.09 -1.40 17.64
CA TRP A 420 10.59 -1.98 16.38
C TRP A 420 10.00 -0.93 15.44
N TRP A 421 10.22 -1.12 14.14
CA TRP A 421 9.67 -0.33 13.05
C TRP A 421 8.92 -1.25 12.11
N VAL A 422 7.88 -0.74 11.44
CA VAL A 422 7.13 -1.48 10.42
C VAL A 422 7.44 -0.86 9.06
N TRP A 423 7.82 -1.71 8.11
CA TRP A 423 8.12 -1.36 6.72
C TRP A 423 7.10 -2.06 5.83
N ASP A 424 6.03 -1.35 5.48
CA ASP A 424 4.97 -1.87 4.62
C ASP A 424 5.34 -1.71 3.14
N TYR A 425 5.02 -2.73 2.35
CA TYR A 425 5.23 -2.72 0.90
C TYR A 425 3.91 -2.79 0.15
N GLN A 426 3.63 -1.77 -0.65
CA GLN A 426 2.43 -1.74 -1.49
C GLN A 426 2.81 -1.87 -2.96
N THR A 427 2.15 -2.81 -3.64
CA THR A 427 2.39 -3.09 -5.06
C THR A 427 1.15 -3.64 -5.76
N HIS A 428 1.04 -3.33 -7.04
CA HIS A 428 0.07 -3.93 -7.97
C HIS A 428 0.69 -5.03 -8.84
N THR A 429 1.91 -5.45 -8.53
CA THR A 429 2.56 -6.54 -9.26
C THR A 429 2.00 -7.91 -8.87
N PHE A 430 2.09 -8.84 -9.81
CA PHE A 430 1.72 -10.23 -9.62
C PHE A 430 2.80 -11.00 -8.83
N GLY A 431 2.41 -12.17 -8.34
CA GLY A 431 3.27 -13.11 -7.63
C GLY A 431 3.30 -12.90 -6.12
N SER A 432 4.31 -13.47 -5.49
CA SER A 432 4.55 -13.37 -4.05
C SER A 432 5.24 -12.05 -3.74
N HIS A 433 4.81 -11.32 -2.73
CA HIS A 433 5.51 -10.11 -2.32
C HIS A 433 5.52 -9.94 -0.80
N THR A 434 6.45 -9.10 -0.35
CA THR A 434 6.49 -8.61 1.04
C THR A 434 5.18 -7.90 1.36
N LEU A 435 4.63 -8.14 2.56
CA LEU A 435 3.54 -7.33 3.10
C LEU A 435 4.12 -6.29 4.05
N ALA A 436 4.82 -6.77 5.08
CA ALA A 436 5.52 -5.91 6.03
C ALA A 436 6.77 -6.59 6.58
N TRP A 437 7.83 -5.80 6.80
CA TRP A 437 8.94 -6.20 7.64
C TRP A 437 8.87 -5.43 8.96
N PHE A 438 9.06 -6.15 10.07
CA PHE A 438 9.20 -5.55 11.40
C PHE A 438 10.68 -5.55 11.72
N TRP A 439 11.31 -4.39 11.77
CA TRP A 439 12.75 -4.26 12.00
C TRP A 439 13.03 -3.68 13.38
N ASN A 440 13.87 -4.33 14.18
CA ASN A 440 14.32 -3.81 15.47
C ASN A 440 15.58 -2.97 15.29
N GLN A 441 15.51 -1.70 15.69
CA GLN A 441 16.59 -0.73 15.55
C GLN A 441 17.83 -1.07 16.39
N ALA A 442 17.65 -1.67 17.57
CA ALA A 442 18.72 -1.95 18.52
C ALA A 442 19.41 -3.29 18.24
N THR A 443 18.63 -4.33 17.92
CA THR A 443 19.15 -5.69 17.69
C THR A 443 19.36 -6.03 16.23
N HIS A 444 18.83 -5.22 15.31
CA HIS A 444 18.75 -5.48 13.87
C HIS A 444 17.97 -6.74 13.48
N GLU A 445 17.21 -7.31 14.41
CA GLU A 445 16.31 -8.41 14.12
C GLU A 445 15.21 -7.96 13.16
N VAL A 446 14.80 -8.84 12.25
CA VAL A 446 13.72 -8.57 11.30
C VAL A 446 12.75 -9.74 11.21
N LEU A 447 11.47 -9.49 11.46
CA LEU A 447 10.38 -10.41 11.18
C LEU A 447 9.75 -10.05 9.84
N LYS A 448 9.52 -11.03 8.97
CA LYS A 448 9.07 -10.81 7.59
C LYS A 448 7.70 -11.45 7.35
N LEU A 449 6.72 -10.65 6.95
CA LEU A 449 5.42 -11.12 6.46
C LEU A 449 5.33 -10.98 4.94
N SER A 450 4.70 -11.96 4.30
CA SER A 450 4.42 -11.94 2.86
C SER A 450 2.99 -12.38 2.56
N THR A 451 2.58 -12.30 1.30
CA THR A 451 1.27 -12.77 0.82
C THR A 451 1.03 -14.26 1.05
N ARG A 452 2.05 -15.04 1.43
CA ARG A 452 1.89 -16.45 1.83
C ARG A 452 1.36 -16.59 3.26
N ASP A 453 1.65 -15.61 4.11
CA ASP A 453 1.22 -15.55 5.51
C ASP A 453 -0.22 -15.06 5.60
N ILE A 454 -0.49 -13.89 5.03
CA ILE A 454 -1.83 -13.29 4.88
C ILE A 454 -2.19 -13.34 3.40
N ARG A 455 -3.08 -14.25 3.03
CA ARG A 455 -3.45 -14.51 1.63
C ARG A 455 -4.57 -13.57 1.19
N ARG A 456 -4.68 -13.36 -0.13
CA ARG A 456 -5.76 -12.63 -0.83
C ARG A 456 -5.84 -11.12 -0.60
N ILE A 457 -5.29 -10.62 0.48
CA ILE A 457 -5.32 -9.20 0.84
C ILE A 457 -3.90 -8.65 1.02
N LYS A 458 -3.79 -7.32 0.96
CA LYS A 458 -2.52 -6.59 1.12
C LYS A 458 -2.71 -5.46 2.12
N PRO A 459 -2.88 -5.78 3.42
CA PRO A 459 -3.23 -4.78 4.40
C PRO A 459 -2.04 -3.87 4.69
N HIS A 460 -2.32 -2.60 5.02
CA HIS A 460 -1.31 -1.74 5.63
C HIS A 460 -1.24 -2.06 7.12
N ILE A 461 -0.07 -2.34 7.65
CA ILE A 461 0.11 -2.71 9.06
C ILE A 461 0.60 -1.50 9.85
N ARG A 462 -0.03 -1.23 11.00
CA ARG A 462 0.43 -0.15 11.89
C ARG A 462 0.41 -0.61 13.33
N TYR A 463 1.36 -0.12 14.12
CA TYR A 463 1.30 -0.31 15.55
C TYR A 463 0.41 0.73 16.21
N LEU A 464 -0.41 0.28 17.14
CA LEU A 464 -1.27 1.13 17.94
C LEU A 464 -0.88 1.03 19.42
N PRO A 465 -0.21 2.08 19.96
CA PRO A 465 0.27 2.07 21.34
C PRO A 465 -0.83 1.87 22.39
N ALA A 466 -2.03 2.43 22.17
CA ALA A 466 -3.14 2.34 23.13
C ALA A 466 -3.61 0.90 23.38
N GLN A 467 -3.42 0.00 22.41
CA GLN A 467 -3.77 -1.40 22.53
C GLN A 467 -2.55 -2.31 22.73
N ASP A 468 -1.32 -1.80 22.56
CA ASP A 468 -0.10 -2.60 22.42
C ASP A 468 -0.26 -3.70 21.35
N ARG A 469 -0.85 -3.33 20.21
CA ARG A 469 -1.16 -4.27 19.11
C ARG A 469 -0.85 -3.67 17.76
N TYR A 470 -0.65 -4.56 16.79
CA TYR A 470 -0.60 -4.19 15.39
C TYR A 470 -1.98 -4.36 14.76
N LEU A 471 -2.41 -3.37 14.00
CA LEU A 471 -3.63 -3.39 13.20
C LEU A 471 -3.26 -3.60 11.73
N ALA A 472 -4.02 -4.44 11.05
CA ALA A 472 -3.98 -4.63 9.61
C ALA A 472 -5.21 -3.93 9.02
N PHE A 473 -4.97 -2.83 8.32
CA PHE A 473 -6.01 -2.03 7.67
C PHE A 473 -6.26 -2.55 6.27
N GLU A 474 -7.53 -2.82 5.98
CA GLU A 474 -8.03 -3.07 4.63
C GLU A 474 -9.33 -2.29 4.42
N THR A 475 -9.65 -2.03 3.16
CA THR A 475 -10.79 -1.29 2.65
C THR A 475 -12.12 -1.72 3.28
N ALA A 476 -12.35 -3.02 3.46
CA ALA A 476 -13.62 -3.52 3.98
C ALA A 476 -13.60 -3.81 5.49
N PHE A 477 -12.43 -3.81 6.12
CA PHE A 477 -12.30 -4.17 7.53
C PHE A 477 -10.95 -3.75 8.12
N VAL A 478 -10.90 -3.62 9.44
CA VAL A 478 -9.64 -3.60 10.19
C VAL A 478 -9.53 -4.87 11.02
N ALA A 479 -8.32 -5.42 11.14
CA ALA A 479 -8.05 -6.60 11.95
C ALA A 479 -6.94 -6.36 12.96
N ARG A 480 -7.06 -6.91 14.17
CA ARG A 480 -5.92 -7.00 15.09
C ARG A 480 -5.08 -8.21 14.74
N LEU A 481 -3.80 -7.96 14.51
CA LEU A 481 -2.81 -9.04 14.40
C LEU A 481 -2.62 -9.71 15.78
N PRO A 482 -2.17 -10.98 15.80
CA PRO A 482 -1.73 -11.64 17.01
C PRO A 482 -0.72 -10.81 17.80
N VAL A 483 -0.63 -11.07 19.10
CA VAL A 483 0.39 -10.41 19.94
C VAL A 483 1.79 -10.68 19.37
N PHE A 484 2.68 -9.68 19.44
CA PHE A 484 3.95 -9.74 18.72
C PHE A 484 4.80 -10.98 19.05
N ALA A 485 4.79 -11.43 20.31
CA ALA A 485 5.48 -12.65 20.73
C ALA A 485 5.01 -13.91 19.97
N GLN A 486 3.71 -14.02 19.67
CA GLN A 486 3.17 -15.14 18.89
C GLN A 486 3.58 -15.05 17.41
N MET A 487 3.70 -13.83 16.87
CA MET A 487 4.20 -13.60 15.52
C MET A 487 5.65 -14.08 15.42
N VAL A 488 6.50 -13.70 16.39
CA VAL A 488 7.90 -14.15 16.48
C VAL A 488 8.00 -15.66 16.67
N GLU A 489 7.19 -16.27 17.53
CA GLU A 489 7.17 -17.74 17.69
C GLU A 489 6.81 -18.47 16.38
N ALA A 490 5.86 -17.91 15.62
CA ALA A 490 5.40 -18.51 14.38
C ALA A 490 6.38 -18.35 13.22
N LYS A 491 6.99 -17.16 13.08
CA LYS A 491 7.83 -16.79 11.92
C LYS A 491 9.33 -16.85 12.17
N GLY A 492 9.76 -16.67 13.42
CA GLY A 492 11.14 -16.38 13.74
C GLY A 492 11.54 -14.95 13.35
N VAL A 493 12.83 -14.66 13.53
CA VAL A 493 13.48 -13.41 13.14
C VAL A 493 14.78 -13.72 12.38
N ASP A 494 15.06 -12.94 11.35
CA ASP A 494 16.39 -12.86 10.73
C ASP A 494 17.17 -11.68 11.33
N VAL A 495 18.42 -11.49 10.94
CA VAL A 495 19.21 -10.30 11.32
C VAL A 495 19.62 -9.54 10.06
N LEU A 496 19.36 -8.24 10.05
CA LEU A 496 19.71 -7.34 8.96
C LEU A 496 21.07 -6.67 9.24
N ALA A 497 22.10 -7.03 8.49
CA ALA A 497 23.45 -6.48 8.70
C ALA A 497 23.56 -5.05 8.14
N PHE A 498 23.89 -4.09 9.02
CA PHE A 498 24.27 -2.73 8.62
C PHE A 498 25.79 -2.63 8.58
N GLU A 499 26.33 -2.35 7.38
CA GLU A 499 27.76 -2.23 7.09
C GLU A 499 28.22 -0.77 6.96
#